data_AF-A0A1I2VY63-F1
#
_entry.id   AF-A0A1I2VY63-F1
#
_cell.length_a   1.000
_cell.length_b   1.000
_cell.length_c   1.000
_cell.angle_alpha   90.00
_cell.angle_beta   90.00
_cell.angle_gamma   90.00
#
_symmetry.space_group_name_H-M   'P 1'
#
loop_
_entity.id
_entity.type
_entity.pdbx_description
1 polymer ?
#
loop_
_entity_poly.entity_id
_entity_poly.type
_entity_poly.pdbx_seq_one_letter_code
_entity_poly.pdbx_strand_id
1 'polypeptide(L)'
;MQERQRVGIKIIIETVLFVKICSTGAEAEQEALPVDSTDMKLVMLAVGKPEADTGAVDVVIPVLHGTYGEDGTVQGLLELANVPYVGAGVLGSALGMDNVLMKTVLAQHGVPQARFRHCLRRDWENDSLSIIETVEKNLGYPCFIKPANLGSSVGISKAHQRTELIAAMDLAARYDRKIIIEEYIDARELEVSVLGNDDPIASLPGEIIPVKEFYDYEAKIFR
;
A
#
# COMPACT_ATOMS: atom_id res chain seq x y z
N MET A 1 28.93 22.60 -23.06
CA MET A 1 28.56 21.22 -22.69
C MET A 1 28.05 21.27 -21.25
N GLN A 2 26.73 21.36 -21.05
CA GLN A 2 26.14 21.23 -19.73
C GLN A 2 25.83 19.77 -19.49
N GLU A 3 26.42 19.24 -18.43
CA GLU A 3 26.22 17.90 -17.91
C GLU A 3 24.73 17.73 -17.60
N ARG A 4 24.02 16.93 -18.40
CA ARG A 4 22.65 16.54 -18.08
C ARG A 4 22.73 15.65 -16.84
N GLN A 5 22.49 16.22 -15.66
CA GLN A 5 22.18 15.43 -14.47
C GLN A 5 21.11 14.41 -14.86
N ARG A 6 21.43 13.11 -14.76
CA ARG A 6 20.47 12.03 -14.93
C ARG A 6 19.50 12.14 -13.77
N VAL A 7 18.43 12.91 -13.94
CA VAL A 7 17.33 12.93 -12.99
C VAL A 7 16.67 11.56 -13.07
N GLY A 8 16.94 10.72 -12.06
CA GLY A 8 16.30 9.42 -11.95
C GLY A 8 14.79 9.61 -11.81
N ILE A 9 14.01 8.84 -12.56
CA ILE A 9 12.56 8.76 -12.33
C ILE A 9 12.36 7.63 -11.33
N LYS A 10 11.86 7.98 -10.14
CA LYS A 10 11.42 6.99 -9.16
C LYS A 10 9.93 6.75 -9.41
N ILE A 11 9.60 5.56 -9.92
CA ILE A 11 8.20 5.13 -10.03
C ILE A 11 7.77 4.67 -8.64
N ILE A 12 6.88 5.44 -8.02
CA ILE A 12 6.16 5.04 -6.81
C ILE A 12 4.80 4.55 -7.28
N ILE A 13 4.52 3.27 -7.08
CA ILE A 13 3.18 2.72 -7.32
C ILE A 13 2.43 2.83 -6.00
N GLU A 14 1.61 3.86 -5.84
CA GLU A 14 0.60 3.92 -4.77
C GLU A 14 -0.75 3.51 -5.37
N THR A 15 -1.36 2.44 -4.87
CA THR A 15 -2.76 2.13 -5.16
C THR A 15 -3.61 3.07 -4.29
N VAL A 16 -4.24 4.09 -4.88
CA VAL A 16 -5.16 4.97 -4.15
C VAL A 16 -6.56 4.83 -4.73
N LEU A 17 -7.48 4.31 -3.92
CA LEU A 17 -8.87 4.06 -4.28
C LEU A 17 -9.79 5.14 -3.68
N PHE A 18 -10.26 6.10 -4.47
CA PHE A 18 -11.25 7.11 -4.04
C PHE A 18 -12.62 6.78 -4.63
N VAL A 19 -13.66 6.51 -3.82
CA VAL A 19 -15.04 6.51 -4.34
C VAL A 19 -16.09 6.97 -3.31
N LYS A 20 -17.18 7.53 -3.86
CA LYS A 20 -18.40 8.02 -3.23
C LYS A 20 -19.45 6.91 -3.22
N ILE A 21 -20.04 6.64 -2.05
CA ILE A 21 -21.19 5.74 -1.94
C ILE A 21 -22.39 6.41 -2.61
N CYS A 22 -22.89 5.84 -3.70
CA CYS A 22 -24.23 6.14 -4.20
C CYS A 22 -25.17 5.04 -3.72
N SER A 23 -25.68 5.18 -2.50
CA SER A 23 -27.01 4.69 -2.19
C SER A 23 -27.97 5.86 -2.43
N THR A 24 -29.08 5.59 -3.09
CA THR A 24 -30.24 6.48 -3.00
C THR A 24 -30.71 6.46 -1.54
N GLY A 25 -30.20 7.41 -0.74
CA GLY A 25 -30.71 7.84 0.55
C GLY A 25 -30.75 6.81 1.67
N ALA A 26 -29.67 6.72 2.47
CA ALA A 26 -29.75 6.47 3.92
C ALA A 26 -28.37 6.71 4.57
N GLU A 27 -28.37 7.22 5.80
CA GLU A 27 -27.18 7.56 6.60
C GLU A 27 -26.40 6.31 7.05
N ALA A 28 -25.08 6.43 7.20
CA ALA A 28 -24.16 5.34 7.49
C ALA A 28 -24.13 4.95 8.98
N GLU A 29 -24.52 3.72 9.31
CA GLU A 29 -24.21 3.05 10.59
C GLU A 29 -23.22 1.90 10.36
N GLN A 30 -22.58 1.35 11.40
CA GLN A 30 -21.60 0.25 11.28
C GLN A 30 -22.30 -1.08 10.92
N GLU A 31 -21.84 -1.73 9.85
CA GLU A 31 -22.50 -2.88 9.23
C GLU A 31 -21.53 -4.07 9.11
N ALA A 32 -22.03 -5.30 9.27
CA ALA A 32 -21.27 -6.53 9.09
C ALA A 32 -21.85 -7.37 7.94
N LEU A 33 -20.97 -8.02 7.17
CA LEU A 33 -21.28 -8.79 5.97
C LEU A 33 -21.02 -10.30 6.18
N PRO A 34 -21.97 -11.08 6.75
CA PRO A 34 -21.93 -12.53 6.67
C PRO A 34 -22.21 -13.01 5.23
N VAL A 35 -21.58 -14.13 4.85
CA VAL A 35 -21.87 -14.85 3.60
C VAL A 35 -22.69 -16.08 3.96
N ASP A 36 -23.91 -16.17 3.46
CA ASP A 36 -24.70 -17.42 3.49
C ASP A 36 -24.30 -18.30 2.30
N SER A 37 -23.81 -19.51 2.59
CA SER A 37 -23.35 -20.48 1.59
C SER A 37 -24.48 -21.14 0.79
N THR A 38 -25.74 -20.96 1.22
CA THR A 38 -26.91 -21.63 0.65
C THR A 38 -27.73 -20.73 -0.28
N ASP A 39 -27.75 -19.43 0.00
CA ASP A 39 -28.26 -18.37 -0.87
C ASP A 39 -27.21 -17.25 -0.88
N MET A 40 -26.42 -17.15 -1.95
CA MET A 40 -25.33 -16.16 -2.11
C MET A 40 -25.87 -14.72 -2.10
N LYS A 41 -26.20 -14.23 -0.91
CA LYS A 41 -26.70 -12.88 -0.64
C LYS A 41 -25.88 -12.28 0.49
N LEU A 42 -25.46 -11.03 0.30
CA LEU A 42 -24.99 -10.20 1.41
C LEU A 42 -26.20 -9.95 2.31
N VAL A 43 -26.15 -10.43 3.55
CA VAL A 43 -27.17 -10.12 4.56
C VAL A 43 -26.67 -8.94 5.38
N MET A 44 -27.31 -7.78 5.29
CA MET A 44 -27.01 -6.68 6.20
C MET A 44 -27.48 -7.04 7.62
N LEU A 45 -26.53 -7.33 8.50
CA LEU A 45 -26.81 -7.47 9.94
C LEU A 45 -26.66 -6.11 10.62
N ALA A 46 -27.80 -5.44 10.85
CA ALA A 46 -27.87 -4.34 11.80
C ALA A 46 -27.86 -4.91 13.22
N VAL A 47 -26.84 -4.59 14.02
CA VAL A 47 -26.74 -5.06 15.41
C VAL A 47 -27.97 -4.59 16.20
N GLY A 48 -28.85 -5.52 16.57
CA GLY A 48 -30.04 -5.25 17.40
C GLY A 48 -31.34 -4.96 16.64
N LYS A 49 -31.40 -5.14 15.31
CA LYS A 49 -32.66 -5.11 14.53
C LYS A 49 -32.84 -6.42 13.74
N PRO A 50 -34.08 -6.87 13.50
CA PRO A 50 -34.33 -8.03 12.65
C PRO A 50 -33.81 -7.78 11.23
N GLU A 51 -33.45 -8.86 10.53
CA GLU A 51 -33.01 -8.87 9.13
C GLU A 51 -33.85 -7.90 8.29
N ALA A 52 -33.22 -6.81 7.86
CA ALA A 52 -33.81 -5.94 6.85
C ALA A 52 -33.42 -6.52 5.49
N ASP A 53 -34.41 -6.93 4.70
CA ASP A 53 -34.21 -7.21 3.27
C ASP A 53 -33.76 -5.90 2.61
N THR A 54 -32.46 -5.77 2.43
CA THR A 54 -31.79 -4.57 1.93
C THR A 54 -31.71 -4.57 0.40
N GLY A 55 -32.38 -5.52 -0.26
CA GLY A 55 -32.35 -5.71 -1.69
C GLY A 55 -31.07 -6.39 -2.16
N ALA A 56 -31.00 -6.68 -3.46
CA ALA A 56 -29.80 -7.22 -4.08
C ALA A 56 -28.75 -6.10 -4.26
N VAL A 57 -27.51 -6.36 -3.86
CA VAL A 57 -26.37 -5.46 -4.12
C VAL A 57 -25.83 -5.74 -5.51
N ASP A 58 -25.95 -4.77 -6.42
CA ASP A 58 -25.48 -4.93 -7.81
C ASP A 58 -23.95 -4.88 -7.94
N VAL A 59 -23.32 -3.98 -7.17
CA VAL A 59 -21.87 -3.79 -7.17
C VAL A 59 -21.41 -3.17 -5.85
N VAL A 60 -20.28 -3.64 -5.33
CA VAL A 60 -19.60 -3.06 -4.17
C VAL A 60 -18.46 -2.18 -4.63
N ILE A 61 -18.34 -1.02 -4.00
CA ILE A 61 -17.22 -0.11 -4.22
C ILE A 61 -16.45 0.01 -2.90
N PRO A 62 -15.36 -0.78 -2.70
CA PRO A 62 -14.59 -0.69 -1.48
C PRO A 62 -13.87 0.66 -1.41
N VAL A 63 -13.97 1.36 -0.28
CA VAL A 63 -13.27 2.64 -0.01
C VAL A 63 -12.53 2.53 1.33
N LEU A 64 -11.87 1.40 1.49
CA LEU A 64 -11.15 1.02 2.69
C LEU A 64 -9.66 1.07 2.35
N HIS A 65 -8.95 2.04 2.92
CA HIS A 65 -7.51 2.17 2.69
C HIS A 65 -6.71 1.28 3.63
N GLY A 66 -5.60 0.75 3.11
CA GLY A 66 -4.66 -0.05 3.87
C GLY A 66 -5.17 -1.43 4.26
N THR A 67 -4.78 -1.87 5.46
CA THR A 67 -5.06 -3.22 5.96
C THR A 67 -6.56 -3.48 6.04
N TYR A 68 -6.94 -4.68 5.64
CA TYR A 68 -8.31 -5.18 5.49
C TYR A 68 -9.14 -4.58 4.35
N GLY A 69 -8.56 -3.66 3.55
CA GLY A 69 -9.25 -2.99 2.45
C GLY A 69 -8.52 -3.13 1.11
N GLU A 70 -7.26 -2.72 1.07
CA GLU A 70 -6.41 -2.75 -0.13
C GLU A 70 -5.52 -4.00 -0.21
N ASP A 71 -5.54 -4.86 0.81
CA ASP A 71 -4.66 -6.02 0.96
C ASP A 71 -5.26 -7.34 0.45
N GLY A 72 -6.44 -7.31 -0.15
CA GLY A 72 -7.10 -8.47 -0.73
C GLY A 72 -8.09 -9.18 0.19
N THR A 73 -8.20 -8.83 1.48
CA THR A 73 -9.08 -9.56 2.39
C THR A 73 -10.56 -9.32 2.11
N VAL A 74 -10.98 -8.07 1.91
CA VAL A 74 -12.37 -7.74 1.59
C VAL A 74 -12.72 -8.23 0.20
N GLN A 75 -11.77 -8.19 -0.75
CA GLN A 75 -11.96 -8.76 -2.07
C GLN A 75 -12.23 -10.27 -1.97
N GLY A 76 -11.48 -10.99 -1.13
CA GLY A 76 -11.72 -12.42 -0.91
C GLY A 76 -13.11 -12.72 -0.37
N LEU A 77 -13.62 -11.87 0.54
CA LEU A 77 -14.99 -11.96 1.03
C LEU A 77 -16.01 -11.75 -0.12
N LEU A 78 -15.79 -10.75 -0.97
CA LEU A 78 -16.67 -10.44 -2.10
C LEU A 78 -16.65 -11.53 -3.18
N GLU A 79 -15.51 -12.17 -3.42
CA GLU A 79 -15.39 -13.36 -4.28
C GLU A 79 -16.23 -14.52 -3.73
N LEU A 80 -16.16 -14.81 -2.43
CA LEU A 80 -16.95 -15.86 -1.80
C LEU A 80 -18.45 -15.55 -1.82
N ALA A 81 -18.82 -14.28 -1.70
CA ALA A 81 -20.20 -13.81 -1.79
C ALA A 81 -20.73 -13.79 -3.25
N ASN A 82 -19.86 -13.98 -4.24
CA ASN A 82 -20.17 -13.83 -5.67
C ASN A 82 -20.79 -12.45 -5.99
N VAL A 83 -20.21 -11.40 -5.40
CA VAL A 83 -20.67 -10.01 -5.56
C VAL A 83 -19.67 -9.24 -6.40
N PRO A 84 -20.10 -8.60 -7.51
CA PRO A 84 -19.22 -7.75 -8.31
C PRO A 84 -18.64 -6.59 -7.47
N TYR A 85 -17.37 -6.26 -7.68
CA TYR A 85 -16.74 -5.13 -6.99
C TYR A 85 -15.77 -4.36 -7.87
N VAL A 86 -15.54 -3.10 -7.50
CA VAL A 86 -14.60 -2.20 -8.17
C VAL A 86 -13.18 -2.37 -7.60
N GLY A 87 -12.18 -2.36 -8.49
CA GLY A 87 -10.77 -2.37 -8.14
C GLY A 87 -10.04 -3.64 -8.53
N ALA A 88 -8.82 -3.79 -8.04
CA ALA A 88 -8.04 -5.01 -8.26
C ALA A 88 -8.65 -6.19 -7.52
N GLY A 89 -8.51 -7.39 -8.09
CA GLY A 89 -8.89 -8.63 -7.42
C GLY A 89 -7.92 -9.02 -6.29
N VAL A 90 -8.24 -10.10 -5.56
CA VAL A 90 -7.50 -10.56 -4.37
C VAL A 90 -5.98 -10.53 -4.53
N LEU A 91 -5.47 -11.15 -5.60
CA LEU A 91 -4.03 -11.21 -5.86
C LEU A 91 -3.43 -9.83 -6.15
N GLY A 92 -4.11 -9.02 -6.98
CA GLY A 92 -3.63 -7.69 -7.34
C GLY A 92 -3.53 -6.77 -6.13
N SER A 93 -4.56 -6.81 -5.27
CA SER A 93 -4.61 -6.09 -4.00
C SER A 93 -3.49 -6.53 -3.04
N ALA A 94 -3.39 -7.83 -2.76
CA ALA A 94 -2.36 -8.37 -1.88
C ALA A 94 -0.93 -8.08 -2.38
N LEU A 95 -0.70 -8.21 -3.69
CA LEU A 95 0.60 -7.93 -4.29
C LEU A 95 0.94 -6.44 -4.24
N GLY A 96 -0.02 -5.56 -4.54
CA GLY A 96 0.16 -4.11 -4.53
C GLY A 96 0.42 -3.55 -3.13
N MET A 97 -0.15 -4.17 -2.09
CA MET A 97 0.05 -3.76 -0.70
C MET A 97 1.44 -4.14 -0.17
N ASP A 98 1.98 -5.29 -0.59
CA ASP A 98 3.25 -5.81 -0.11
C ASP A 98 4.43 -5.25 -0.92
N ASN A 99 5.08 -4.22 -0.39
CA ASN A 99 6.19 -3.53 -1.07
C ASN A 99 7.34 -4.48 -1.47
N VAL A 100 7.58 -5.56 -0.73
CA VAL A 100 8.64 -6.52 -1.04
C VAL A 100 8.23 -7.39 -2.22
N LEU A 101 7.02 -7.93 -2.21
CA LEU A 101 6.53 -8.80 -3.27
C LEU A 101 6.28 -8.02 -4.55
N MET A 102 5.66 -6.84 -4.47
CA MET A 102 5.49 -5.91 -5.59
C MET A 102 6.82 -5.68 -6.31
N LYS A 103 7.83 -5.23 -5.56
CA LYS A 103 9.17 -4.96 -6.10
C LYS A 103 9.83 -6.20 -6.69
N THR A 104 9.64 -7.36 -6.06
CA THR A 104 10.17 -8.63 -6.58
C THR A 104 9.57 -8.98 -7.94
N VAL A 105 8.25 -8.87 -8.09
CA VAL A 105 7.56 -9.12 -9.36
C VAL A 105 7.95 -8.10 -10.42
N LEU A 106 7.96 -6.81 -10.08
CA LEU A 106 8.40 -5.74 -10.99
C LEU A 106 9.84 -5.94 -11.47
N ALA A 107 10.74 -6.42 -10.61
CA ALA A 107 12.12 -6.73 -10.98
C ALA A 107 12.19 -7.88 -11.99
N GLN A 108 11.37 -8.92 -11.85
CA GLN A 108 11.30 -10.03 -12.82
C GLN A 108 10.87 -9.55 -14.20
N HIS A 109 10.07 -8.48 -14.26
CA HIS A 109 9.65 -7.83 -15.52
C HIS A 109 10.57 -6.69 -15.97
N GLY A 110 11.74 -6.52 -15.33
CA GLY A 110 12.74 -5.52 -15.75
C GLY A 110 12.36 -4.07 -15.46
N VAL A 111 11.38 -3.82 -14.58
CA VAL A 111 10.99 -2.47 -14.19
C VAL A 111 12.09 -1.86 -13.30
N PRO A 112 12.68 -0.71 -13.68
CA PRO A 112 13.69 -0.04 -12.88
C PRO A 112 13.14 0.41 -11.53
N GLN A 113 13.90 0.18 -10.47
CA GLN A 113 13.49 0.47 -9.10
C GLN A 113 14.70 0.64 -8.18
N ALA A 114 14.48 1.30 -7.03
CA ALA A 114 15.47 1.38 -5.97
C ALA A 114 15.88 -0.01 -5.47
N ARG A 115 17.19 -0.22 -5.28
CA ARG A 115 17.72 -1.40 -4.60
C ARG A 115 17.15 -1.46 -3.19
N PHE A 116 16.79 -2.67 -2.79
CA PHE A 116 16.19 -2.90 -1.48
C PHE A 116 16.73 -4.16 -0.80
N ARG A 117 16.56 -4.19 0.52
CA ARG A 117 16.68 -5.36 1.39
C ARG A 117 15.40 -5.45 2.22
N HIS A 118 15.10 -6.63 2.72
CA HIS A 118 14.01 -6.81 3.68
C HIS A 118 14.42 -7.83 4.72
N CYS A 119 13.80 -7.75 5.89
CA CYS A 119 13.93 -8.75 6.94
C CYS A 119 12.60 -8.92 7.67
N LEU A 120 12.46 -10.02 8.41
CA LEU A 120 11.37 -10.15 9.35
C LEU A 120 11.75 -9.45 10.66
N ARG A 121 10.75 -8.93 11.37
CA ARG A 121 10.89 -8.39 12.72
C ARG A 121 11.57 -9.38 13.66
N ARG A 122 11.22 -10.66 13.55
CA ARG A 122 11.86 -11.73 14.31
C ARG A 122 13.37 -11.76 14.07
N ASP A 123 13.82 -11.59 12.84
CA ASP A 123 15.25 -11.64 12.52
C ASP A 123 15.95 -10.38 13.04
N TRP A 124 15.28 -9.23 12.95
CA TRP A 124 15.74 -7.97 13.55
C TRP A 124 15.93 -8.08 15.07
N GLU A 125 14.96 -8.66 15.77
CA GLU A 125 15.01 -8.85 17.22
C GLU A 125 16.08 -9.86 17.65
N ASN A 126 16.43 -10.83 16.80
CA ASN A 126 17.39 -11.88 17.11
C ASN A 126 18.85 -11.53 16.72
N ASP A 127 19.06 -10.88 15.57
CA ASP A 127 20.39 -10.57 15.02
C ASP A 127 20.39 -9.24 14.23
N SER A 128 20.15 -8.15 14.96
CA SER A 128 20.14 -6.80 14.38
C SER A 128 21.49 -6.40 13.77
N LEU A 129 22.61 -6.86 14.34
CA LEU A 129 23.95 -6.52 13.86
C LEU A 129 24.20 -7.02 12.43
N SER A 130 23.88 -8.29 12.15
CA SER A 130 24.05 -8.86 10.80
C SER A 130 23.18 -8.14 9.76
N ILE A 131 21.97 -7.73 10.14
CA ILE A 131 21.07 -6.95 9.28
C ILE A 131 21.64 -5.56 9.01
N ILE A 132 22.15 -4.86 10.03
CA ILE A 132 22.79 -3.54 9.88
C ILE A 132 23.97 -3.62 8.92
N GLU A 133 24.87 -4.58 9.13
CA GLU A 133 26.05 -4.77 8.26
C GLU A 133 25.64 -5.07 6.82
N THR A 134 24.59 -5.87 6.63
CA THR A 134 24.02 -6.15 5.31
C THR A 134 23.47 -4.88 4.66
N VAL A 135 22.72 -4.05 5.38
CA VAL A 135 22.18 -2.78 4.87
C VAL A 135 23.30 -1.84 4.47
N GLU A 136 24.30 -1.65 5.33
CA GLU A 136 25.41 -0.73 5.08
C GLU A 136 26.27 -1.17 3.89
N LYS A 137 26.51 -2.48 3.75
CA LYS A 137 27.29 -3.03 2.64
C LYS A 137 26.55 -2.91 1.30
N ASN A 138 25.23 -3.09 1.28
CA ASN A 138 24.48 -3.23 0.04
C ASN A 138 23.76 -1.96 -0.41
N LEU A 139 23.26 -1.15 0.54
CA LEU A 139 22.45 0.05 0.27
C LEU A 139 23.21 1.32 0.63
N GLY A 140 23.84 1.35 1.82
CA GLY A 140 24.49 2.54 2.37
C GLY A 140 23.51 3.56 2.93
N TYR A 141 23.98 4.80 3.10
CA TYR A 141 23.20 5.93 3.60
C TYR A 141 23.17 7.09 2.59
N PRO A 142 22.10 7.90 2.54
CA PRO A 142 20.86 7.69 3.28
C PRO A 142 20.05 6.49 2.74
N CYS A 143 19.22 5.91 3.59
CA CYS A 143 18.28 4.86 3.21
C CYS A 143 16.91 5.10 3.84
N PHE A 144 15.86 4.57 3.21
CA PHE A 144 14.50 4.60 3.72
C PHE A 144 14.15 3.27 4.35
N ILE A 145 13.54 3.31 5.53
CA ILE A 145 13.03 2.14 6.25
C ILE A 145 11.52 2.29 6.31
N LYS A 146 10.77 1.22 6.01
CA LYS A 146 9.31 1.22 6.12
C LYS A 146 8.74 -0.17 6.45
N PRO A 147 7.55 -0.22 7.09
CA PRO A 147 6.75 -1.44 7.15
C PRO A 147 6.42 -1.91 5.72
N ALA A 148 6.40 -3.22 5.47
CA ALA A 148 6.22 -3.73 4.10
C ALA A 148 4.78 -3.58 3.59
N ASN A 149 3.78 -3.69 4.47
CA ASN A 149 2.36 -3.76 4.14
C ASN A 149 1.56 -2.57 4.68
N LEU A 150 2.13 -1.36 4.72
CA LEU A 150 1.42 -0.15 5.12
C LEU A 150 1.59 0.98 4.11
N GLY A 151 0.56 1.79 4.00
CA GLY A 151 0.52 3.04 3.23
C GLY A 151 0.64 4.30 4.10
N SER A 152 0.37 5.45 3.49
CA SER A 152 0.25 6.75 4.18
C SER A 152 1.48 7.22 4.96
N SER A 153 2.68 6.78 4.59
CA SER A 153 3.93 7.18 5.26
C SER A 153 4.02 6.85 6.76
N VAL A 154 3.15 5.97 7.27
CA VAL A 154 3.16 5.54 8.67
C VAL A 154 4.34 4.61 8.92
N GLY A 155 5.15 4.92 9.94
CA GLY A 155 6.32 4.13 10.29
C GLY A 155 7.47 4.22 9.29
N ILE A 156 7.41 5.15 8.33
CA ILE A 156 8.50 5.40 7.37
C ILE A 156 9.53 6.33 8.00
N SER A 157 10.81 6.06 7.77
CA SER A 157 11.90 6.91 8.24
C SER A 157 13.04 6.95 7.24
N LYS A 158 13.70 8.11 7.12
CA LYS A 158 14.95 8.28 6.37
C LYS A 158 16.11 8.27 7.36
N ALA A 159 17.03 7.33 7.21
CA ALA A 159 18.21 7.22 8.05
C ALA A 159 19.46 7.68 7.29
N HIS A 160 20.21 8.59 7.88
CA HIS A 160 21.47 9.13 7.35
C HIS A 160 22.70 8.42 7.94
N GLN A 161 22.49 7.66 9.01
CA GLN A 161 23.55 6.97 9.75
C GLN A 161 22.96 5.78 10.53
N ARG A 162 23.86 4.95 11.09
CA ARG A 162 23.51 3.71 11.81
C ARG A 162 22.56 3.90 12.98
N THR A 163 22.76 4.93 13.80
CA THR A 163 21.89 5.22 14.95
C THR A 163 20.45 5.49 14.51
N GLU A 164 20.29 6.22 13.41
CA GLU A 164 18.98 6.49 12.80
C GLU A 164 18.39 5.23 12.17
N LEU A 165 19.20 4.39 11.53
CA LEU A 165 18.76 3.09 11.00
C LEU A 165 18.18 2.22 12.11
N ILE A 166 18.87 2.08 13.23
CA ILE A 166 18.38 1.28 14.37
C ILE A 166 17.03 1.81 14.86
N ALA A 167 16.93 3.11 15.11
CA ALA A 167 15.69 3.73 15.58
C ALA A 167 14.54 3.57 14.56
N ALA A 168 14.85 3.69 13.27
CA ALA A 168 13.89 3.51 12.18
C ALA A 168 13.41 2.05 12.05
N MET A 169 14.31 1.08 12.20
CA MET A 169 13.97 -0.34 12.20
C MET A 169 13.06 -0.69 13.39
N ASP A 170 13.37 -0.18 14.59
CA ASP A 170 12.51 -0.36 15.78
C ASP A 170 11.15 0.32 15.64
N LEU A 171 11.08 1.43 14.90
CA LEU A 171 9.80 2.06 14.57
C LEU A 171 9.00 1.19 13.60
N ALA A 172 9.58 0.77 12.48
CA ALA A 172 8.91 -0.05 11.48
C ALA A 172 8.44 -1.41 12.03
N ALA A 173 9.23 -2.03 12.91
CA ALA A 173 8.90 -3.28 13.60
C ALA A 173 7.63 -3.20 14.46
N ARG A 174 7.24 -2.01 14.93
CA ARG A 174 5.99 -1.82 15.69
C ARG A 174 4.75 -1.98 14.81
N TYR A 175 4.88 -1.76 13.52
CA TYR A 175 3.76 -1.67 12.59
C TYR A 175 3.61 -2.90 11.69
N ASP A 176 4.69 -3.61 11.39
CA ASP A 176 4.64 -4.82 10.56
C ASP A 176 5.67 -5.86 11.00
N ARG A 177 5.38 -7.13 10.70
CA ARG A 177 6.29 -8.27 10.86
C ARG A 177 7.36 -8.29 9.78
N LYS A 178 7.15 -7.63 8.65
CA LYS A 178 8.13 -7.53 7.56
C LYS A 178 8.51 -6.06 7.34
N ILE A 179 9.81 -5.82 7.26
CA ILE A 179 10.38 -4.48 7.12
C ILE A 179 11.20 -4.46 5.83
N ILE A 180 11.06 -3.39 5.06
CA ILE A 180 11.86 -3.15 3.85
C ILE A 180 12.73 -1.90 4.04
N ILE A 181 13.96 -2.01 3.58
CA ILE A 181 14.97 -0.95 3.55
C ILE A 181 15.30 -0.69 2.09
N GLU A 182 15.21 0.56 1.66
CA GLU A 182 15.49 0.99 0.29
C GLU A 182 16.63 2.00 0.27
N GLU A 183 17.45 1.98 -0.77
CA GLU A 183 18.40 3.07 -1.00
C GLU A 183 17.67 4.41 -1.21
N TYR A 184 18.29 5.50 -0.77
CA TYR A 184 17.83 6.83 -1.16
C TYR A 184 18.20 7.10 -2.63
N ILE A 185 17.24 7.63 -3.37
CA ILE A 185 17.48 8.15 -4.72
C ILE A 185 17.07 9.62 -4.71
N ASP A 186 18.01 10.49 -5.07
CA ASP A 186 17.74 11.90 -5.31
C ASP A 186 17.02 12.05 -6.67
N ALA A 187 15.70 12.12 -6.62
CA ALA A 187 14.83 12.00 -7.79
C ALA A 187 13.58 12.87 -7.66
N ARG A 188 12.96 13.16 -8.80
CA ARG A 188 11.61 13.73 -8.87
C ARG A 188 10.59 12.63 -8.65
N GLU A 189 9.52 12.94 -7.93
CA GLU A 189 8.40 12.03 -7.68
C GLU A 189 7.29 12.29 -8.70
N LEU A 190 6.97 11.27 -9.50
CA LEU A 190 5.96 11.33 -10.54
C LEU A 190 4.89 10.27 -10.27
N GLU A 191 3.63 10.64 -10.44
CA GLU A 191 2.46 9.77 -10.29
C GLU A 191 1.70 9.65 -11.60
N VAL A 192 1.23 8.44 -11.90
CA VAL A 192 0.41 8.13 -13.07
C VAL A 192 -0.71 7.21 -12.63
N SER A 193 -1.96 7.59 -12.92
CA SER A 193 -3.12 6.73 -12.68
C SER A 193 -3.37 5.83 -13.88
N VAL A 194 -3.77 4.59 -13.63
CA VAL A 194 -4.16 3.62 -14.67
C VAL A 194 -5.57 3.15 -14.39
N LEU A 195 -6.42 3.14 -15.43
CA LEU A 195 -7.82 2.72 -15.35
C LEU A 195 -8.12 1.70 -16.44
N GLY A 196 -8.80 0.60 -16.08
CA GLY A 196 -9.25 -0.43 -17.00
C GLY A 196 -8.75 -1.82 -16.61
N ASN A 197 -9.28 -2.83 -17.31
CA ASN A 197 -8.96 -4.25 -17.09
C ASN A 197 -8.02 -4.73 -18.21
N ASP A 198 -8.58 -5.32 -19.27
CA ASP A 198 -7.80 -5.90 -20.38
C ASP A 198 -7.10 -4.86 -21.26
N ASP A 199 -7.74 -3.70 -21.45
CA ASP A 199 -7.22 -2.57 -22.23
C ASP A 199 -7.08 -1.31 -21.34
N PRO A 200 -6.05 -1.24 -20.48
CA PRO A 200 -5.90 -0.14 -19.53
C PRO A 200 -5.45 1.16 -20.20
N ILE A 201 -5.98 2.28 -19.72
CA ILE A 201 -5.58 3.64 -20.11
C ILE A 201 -4.80 4.31 -18.98
N ALA A 202 -3.71 4.98 -19.34
CA ALA A 202 -2.90 5.76 -18.40
C ALA A 202 -3.26 7.25 -18.46
N SER A 203 -3.24 7.92 -17.31
CA SER A 203 -3.34 9.38 -17.21
C SER A 203 -2.07 10.07 -17.72
N LEU A 204 -2.11 11.40 -17.78
CA LEU A 204 -0.88 12.18 -17.85
C LEU A 204 -0.12 12.08 -16.52
N PRO A 205 1.24 12.10 -16.54
CA PRO A 205 2.02 12.15 -15.31
C PRO A 205 1.81 13.45 -14.54
N GLY A 206 1.52 13.33 -13.25
CA GLY A 206 1.58 14.41 -12.28
C GLY A 206 2.93 14.41 -11.58
N GLU A 207 3.48 15.59 -11.28
CA GLU A 207 4.66 15.72 -10.43
C GLU A 207 4.26 16.17 -9.04
N ILE A 208 4.83 15.49 -8.04
CA ILE A 208 4.73 15.89 -6.65
C ILE A 208 5.90 16.81 -6.31
N ILE A 209 5.60 18.04 -5.90
CA ILE A 209 6.59 18.99 -5.39
C ILE A 209 6.57 18.93 -3.85
N PRO A 210 7.56 18.29 -3.21
CA PRO A 210 7.60 18.18 -1.76
C PRO A 210 7.88 19.55 -1.10
N VAL A 211 7.19 19.83 0.01
CA VAL A 211 7.41 21.05 0.82
C VAL A 211 8.41 20.80 1.96
N LYS A 212 8.65 19.53 2.32
CA LYS A 212 9.63 19.04 3.31
C LYS A 212 10.66 18.11 2.65
N GLU A 213 11.65 17.65 3.41
CA GLU A 213 12.74 16.78 2.93
C GLU A 213 12.26 15.40 2.39
N PHE A 214 11.06 14.96 2.78
CA PHE A 214 10.33 13.85 2.14
C PHE A 214 8.82 14.00 2.38
N TYR A 215 8.02 13.24 1.63
CA TYR A 215 6.56 13.22 1.74
C TYR A 215 6.09 12.48 3.01
N ASP A 216 6.05 13.19 4.14
CA ASP A 216 5.55 12.68 5.41
C ASP A 216 4.00 12.69 5.50
N TYR A 217 3.44 11.95 6.45
CA TYR A 217 1.98 11.84 6.66
C TYR A 217 1.32 13.22 6.87
N GLU A 218 2.01 14.13 7.58
CA GLU A 218 1.53 15.49 7.81
C GLU A 218 1.37 16.27 6.50
N ALA A 219 2.30 16.13 5.56
CA ALA A 219 2.21 16.77 4.24
C ALA A 219 1.09 16.19 3.35
N LYS A 220 0.61 14.96 3.62
CA LYS A 220 -0.49 14.33 2.86
C LYS A 220 -1.89 14.80 3.30
N ILE A 221 -2.10 15.12 4.57
CA ILE A 221 -3.45 15.40 5.11
C ILE A 221 -3.73 16.88 5.35
N PHE A 222 -2.73 17.67 5.73
CA PHE A 222 -2.90 19.10 5.99
C PHE A 222 -2.26 19.89 4.86
N ARG A 223 -3.05 20.18 3.82
CA ARG A 223 -2.77 21.27 2.87
C ARG A 223 -3.39 22.56 3.35
#